data_AF-A0A816SSE1-F1
#
_entry.id   AF-A0A816SSE1-F1
#
_cell.length_a   1.000
_cell.length_b   1.000
_cell.length_c   1.000
_cell.angle_alpha   90.00
_cell.angle_beta   90.00
_cell.angle_gamma   90.00
#
_symmetry.space_group_name_H-M   'P 1'
#
loop_
_entity.id
_entity.type
_entity.pdbx_description
1 polymer ?
#
loop_
_entity_poly.entity_id
_entity_poly.type
_entity_poly.pdbx_seq_one_letter_code
_entity_poly.pdbx_strand_id
1 'polypeptide(L)'
;DTAFEQATLAETLFANLNPNTSNWLPKPPGTVSFYSNDGSSLAGLVVERVTNMSFDLYVKEKIMQPLGVDISKVGVRLADFSNREELVKHNAYAFNEPDFNAWTQGVPQLNVTKLSENFPTWLNIPFFGFSVYPSGLFRMSARSLSKFLQMFMNNGSNLISPKSIAEMKIVVGGGLIPYYDPSGIANTSVVAPPSFGLSWTWQTLKDGRRYIGHSGTLPGARHWMIVNEKNTVGVIILSNGDSNVPSDRSQEYYKLLENIHLALFE
;
A
#
# COMPACT_ATOMS: atom_id res chain seq x y z
N ASP A 1 5.77 15.44 -11.95
CA ASP A 1 5.96 13.99 -12.10
C ASP A 1 7.28 13.66 -12.78
N THR A 2 8.34 14.43 -12.52
CA THR A 2 9.65 14.23 -13.14
C THR A 2 10.22 12.82 -12.90
N ALA A 3 9.86 12.18 -11.79
CA ALA A 3 10.22 10.79 -11.51
C ALA A 3 9.69 9.79 -12.57
N PHE A 4 8.51 10.04 -13.15
CA PHE A 4 7.89 9.15 -14.17
C PHE A 4 8.22 9.55 -15.60
N GLU A 5 8.80 10.73 -15.81
CA GLU A 5 9.24 11.21 -17.13
C GLU A 5 10.65 10.73 -17.48
N GLN A 6 11.43 10.29 -16.49
CA GLN A 6 12.86 9.98 -16.64
C GLN A 6 13.16 8.51 -16.93
N ALA A 7 12.28 7.57 -16.56
CA ALA A 7 12.49 6.14 -16.77
C ALA A 7 11.16 5.37 -16.79
N THR A 8 11.09 4.37 -17.66
CA THR A 8 10.03 3.36 -17.69
C THR A 8 10.09 2.44 -16.47
N LEU A 9 9.01 1.70 -16.20
CA LEU A 9 9.00 0.65 -15.17
C LEU A 9 10.12 -0.37 -15.40
N ALA A 10 10.31 -0.78 -16.66
CA ALA A 10 11.38 -1.70 -17.04
C ALA A 10 12.76 -1.13 -16.72
N GLU A 11 13.07 0.10 -17.16
CA GLU A 11 14.37 0.73 -16.90
C GLU A 11 14.64 0.90 -15.42
N THR A 12 13.63 1.28 -14.63
CA THR A 12 13.75 1.42 -13.18
C THR A 12 14.05 0.08 -12.52
N LEU A 13 13.31 -0.97 -12.88
CA LEU A 13 13.54 -2.32 -12.37
C LEU A 13 14.90 -2.85 -12.76
N PHE A 14 15.33 -2.67 -14.01
CA PHE A 14 16.66 -3.10 -14.44
C PHE A 14 17.76 -2.33 -13.72
N ALA A 15 17.65 -1.01 -13.56
CA ALA A 15 18.62 -0.24 -12.82
C ALA A 15 18.72 -0.69 -11.35
N ASN A 16 17.58 -1.02 -10.72
CA ASN A 16 17.56 -1.50 -9.33
C ASN A 16 18.06 -2.95 -9.19
N LEU A 17 17.76 -3.84 -10.14
CA LEU A 17 18.05 -5.28 -10.03
C LEU A 17 19.38 -5.71 -10.67
N ASN A 18 20.01 -4.86 -11.48
CA ASN A 18 21.32 -5.13 -12.11
C ASN A 18 22.46 -5.09 -11.09
N PRO A 19 23.54 -5.87 -11.29
CA PRO A 19 23.81 -7.14 -10.62
C PRO A 19 24.17 -7.00 -9.13
N ASN A 20 23.53 -6.08 -8.39
CA ASN A 20 23.78 -5.91 -6.98
C ASN A 20 23.21 -7.12 -6.22
N THR A 21 24.09 -8.04 -5.86
CA THR A 21 23.74 -9.29 -5.16
C THR A 21 23.07 -9.04 -3.81
N SER A 22 23.17 -7.82 -3.23
CA SER A 22 22.44 -7.45 -2.01
C SER A 22 20.92 -7.39 -2.19
N ASN A 23 20.44 -7.20 -3.42
CA ASN A 23 19.00 -7.10 -3.71
C ASN A 23 18.34 -8.47 -3.84
N TRP A 24 19.14 -9.55 -3.80
CA TRP A 24 18.68 -10.92 -3.93
C TRP A 24 18.84 -11.67 -2.59
N LEU A 25 17.80 -12.42 -2.22
CA LEU A 25 17.92 -13.32 -1.09
C LEU A 25 18.89 -14.46 -1.43
N PRO A 26 19.79 -14.86 -0.50
CA PRO A 26 20.66 -16.02 -0.69
C PRO A 26 19.91 -17.34 -0.45
N LYS A 27 18.70 -17.45 -1.02
CA LYS A 27 17.76 -18.57 -0.84
C LYS A 27 17.18 -18.95 -2.19
N PRO A 28 17.00 -20.24 -2.51
CA PRO A 28 16.37 -20.65 -3.76
C PRO A 28 14.92 -20.14 -3.84
N PRO A 29 14.40 -19.80 -5.05
CA PRO A 29 13.00 -19.42 -5.22
C PRO A 29 12.04 -20.46 -4.63
N GLY A 30 10.99 -19.99 -3.96
CA GLY A 30 9.97 -20.84 -3.34
C GLY A 30 10.34 -21.45 -1.98
N THR A 31 11.56 -21.24 -1.47
CA THR A 31 11.97 -21.78 -0.16
C THR A 31 11.60 -20.90 1.02
N VAL A 32 11.38 -19.61 0.77
CA VAL A 32 10.99 -18.61 1.76
C VAL A 32 10.03 -17.60 1.15
N SER A 33 9.24 -16.94 1.98
CA SER A 33 8.42 -15.79 1.58
C SER A 33 8.85 -14.55 2.36
N PHE A 34 9.12 -13.48 1.63
CA PHE A 34 9.56 -12.19 2.17
C PHE A 34 8.84 -11.07 1.42
N TYR A 35 8.53 -9.97 2.12
CA TYR A 35 7.90 -8.81 1.50
C TYR A 35 8.84 -8.17 0.48
N SER A 36 8.35 -7.90 -0.73
CA SER A 36 9.16 -7.30 -1.79
C SER A 36 8.35 -6.32 -2.62
N ASN A 37 8.75 -5.05 -2.55
CA ASN A 37 8.25 -4.02 -3.46
C ASN A 37 8.64 -4.34 -4.91
N ASP A 38 9.90 -4.73 -5.15
CA ASP A 38 10.40 -5.11 -6.47
C ASP A 38 9.63 -6.30 -7.05
N GLY A 39 9.26 -7.28 -6.22
CA GLY A 39 8.43 -8.42 -6.63
C GLY A 39 7.06 -8.00 -7.12
N SER A 40 6.41 -7.06 -6.41
CA SER A 40 5.14 -6.46 -6.86
C SER A 40 5.31 -5.69 -8.17
N SER A 41 6.43 -4.98 -8.31
CA SER A 41 6.71 -4.21 -9.51
C SER A 41 7.02 -5.08 -10.74
N LEU A 42 7.70 -6.22 -10.54
CA LEU A 42 7.90 -7.23 -11.58
C LEU A 42 6.55 -7.82 -12.05
N ALA A 43 5.60 -8.07 -11.14
CA ALA A 43 4.25 -8.50 -11.53
C ALA A 43 3.54 -7.44 -12.38
N GLY A 44 3.71 -6.16 -12.04
CA GLY A 44 3.28 -5.03 -12.87
C GLY A 44 3.88 -5.05 -14.27
N LEU A 45 5.20 -5.26 -14.37
CA LEU A 45 5.90 -5.34 -15.65
C LEU A 45 5.38 -6.49 -16.51
N VAL A 46 5.03 -7.64 -15.93
CA VAL A 46 4.40 -8.74 -16.67
C VAL A 46 3.09 -8.30 -17.32
N VAL A 47 2.24 -7.55 -16.60
CA VAL A 47 1.01 -6.98 -17.16
C VAL A 47 1.33 -6.05 -18.33
N GLU A 48 2.33 -5.17 -18.21
CA GLU A 48 2.71 -4.27 -19.30
C GLU A 48 3.15 -5.03 -20.56
N ARG A 49 3.95 -6.09 -20.38
CA ARG A 49 4.44 -6.92 -21.50
C ARG A 49 3.35 -7.71 -22.19
N VAL A 50 2.39 -8.23 -21.43
CA VAL A 50 1.29 -9.05 -21.98
C VAL A 50 0.24 -8.16 -22.67
N THR A 51 -0.02 -6.98 -22.14
CA THR A 51 -1.16 -6.14 -22.56
C THR A 51 -0.74 -5.01 -23.50
N ASN A 52 0.55 -4.69 -23.56
CA ASN A 52 1.08 -3.51 -24.25
C ASN A 52 0.44 -2.19 -23.75
N MET A 53 -0.01 -2.16 -22.49
CA MET A 53 -0.49 -0.98 -21.78
C MET A 53 0.48 -0.70 -20.63
N SER A 54 0.67 0.56 -20.24
CA SER A 54 1.29 0.82 -18.93
C SER A 54 0.39 0.24 -17.84
N PHE A 55 0.96 -0.22 -16.72
CA PHE A 55 0.18 -0.89 -15.68
C PHE A 55 -0.93 0.06 -15.14
N ASP A 56 -0.79 1.38 -15.27
CA ASP A 56 -1.62 2.36 -14.56
C ASP A 56 -2.84 2.65 -15.42
N LEU A 57 -2.63 2.73 -16.73
CA LEU A 57 -3.69 2.69 -17.72
C LEU A 57 -4.42 1.37 -17.65
N TYR A 58 -3.72 0.24 -17.48
CA TYR A 58 -4.39 -1.06 -17.30
C TYR A 58 -5.28 -1.07 -16.06
N VAL A 59 -4.78 -0.64 -14.90
CA VAL A 59 -5.59 -0.57 -13.68
C VAL A 59 -6.76 0.39 -13.86
N LYS A 60 -6.56 1.56 -14.47
CA LYS A 60 -7.63 2.53 -14.71
C LYS A 60 -8.71 1.96 -15.64
N GLU A 61 -8.33 1.53 -16.84
CA GLU A 61 -9.28 1.16 -17.89
C GLU A 61 -9.83 -0.26 -17.76
N LYS A 62 -9.03 -1.20 -17.25
CA LYS A 62 -9.40 -2.62 -17.20
C LYS A 62 -9.86 -3.08 -15.82
N ILE A 63 -9.65 -2.30 -14.76
CA ILE A 63 -10.07 -2.64 -13.40
C ILE A 63 -11.03 -1.59 -12.84
N MET A 64 -10.61 -0.32 -12.76
CA MET A 64 -11.40 0.72 -12.08
C MET A 64 -12.63 1.14 -12.89
N GLN A 65 -12.48 1.38 -14.19
CA GLN A 65 -13.58 1.78 -15.06
C GLN A 65 -14.71 0.73 -15.12
N PRO A 66 -14.45 -0.59 -15.32
CA PRO A 66 -15.51 -1.60 -15.28
C PRO A 66 -16.23 -1.71 -13.93
N LEU A 67 -15.56 -1.32 -12.83
CA LEU A 67 -16.15 -1.25 -11.50
C LEU A 67 -16.96 0.03 -11.25
N GLY A 68 -17.16 0.84 -12.29
CA GLY A 68 -17.94 2.08 -12.22
C GLY A 68 -17.21 3.22 -11.48
N VAL A 69 -15.88 3.16 -11.40
CA VAL A 69 -15.06 4.23 -10.83
C VAL A 69 -14.73 5.25 -11.92
N ASP A 70 -14.92 6.53 -11.61
CA ASP A 70 -14.45 7.62 -12.44
C ASP A 70 -12.92 7.65 -12.49
N ILE A 71 -12.36 7.28 -13.64
CA ILE A 71 -10.91 7.17 -13.84
C ILE A 71 -10.18 8.52 -13.86
N SER A 72 -10.89 9.65 -13.91
CA SER A 72 -10.29 10.98 -13.72
C SER A 72 -9.97 11.29 -12.24
N LYS A 73 -10.51 10.48 -11.32
CA LYS A 73 -10.34 10.63 -9.86
C LYS A 73 -9.44 9.56 -9.24
N VAL A 74 -8.74 8.78 -10.06
CA VAL A 74 -7.78 7.78 -9.61
C VAL A 74 -6.54 7.80 -10.50
N GLY A 75 -5.39 7.49 -9.91
CA GLY A 75 -4.14 7.51 -10.66
C GLY A 75 -2.92 7.40 -9.78
N VAL A 76 -1.78 7.37 -10.45
CA VAL A 76 -0.46 7.28 -9.80
C VAL A 76 0.23 8.62 -9.89
N ARG A 77 0.05 9.32 -11.01
CA ARG A 77 0.69 10.60 -11.31
C ARG A 77 -0.16 11.73 -10.73
N LEU A 78 0.49 12.78 -10.24
CA LEU A 78 -0.22 14.00 -9.82
C LEU A 78 -0.83 14.75 -11.02
N ALA A 79 -0.29 14.51 -12.21
CA ALA A 79 -0.88 14.98 -13.46
C ALA A 79 -2.18 14.24 -13.83
N ASP A 80 -2.47 13.07 -13.24
CA ASP A 80 -3.72 12.34 -13.52
C ASP A 80 -4.96 13.06 -12.97
N PHE A 81 -4.78 14.03 -12.07
CA PHE A 81 -5.86 14.74 -11.37
C PHE A 81 -6.01 16.16 -11.91
N SER A 82 -7.15 16.42 -12.58
CA SER A 82 -7.49 17.73 -13.14
C SER A 82 -7.77 18.78 -12.07
N ASN A 83 -8.39 18.38 -10.95
CA ASN A 83 -8.59 19.21 -9.77
C ASN A 83 -7.87 18.59 -8.56
N ARG A 84 -6.71 19.13 -8.21
CA ARG A 84 -5.92 18.67 -7.06
C ARG A 84 -6.56 19.00 -5.71
N GLU A 85 -7.57 19.87 -5.68
CA GLU A 85 -8.36 20.12 -4.46
C GLU A 85 -9.29 18.96 -4.10
N GLU A 86 -9.51 18.00 -5.01
CA GLU A 86 -10.23 16.75 -4.72
C GLU A 86 -9.38 15.71 -4.00
N LEU A 87 -8.05 15.84 -4.06
CA LEU A 87 -7.17 15.12 -3.15
C LEU A 87 -7.32 15.76 -1.77
N VAL A 88 -7.24 14.96 -0.69
CA VAL A 88 -7.40 15.43 0.70
C VAL A 88 -6.66 16.75 0.86
N LYS A 89 -7.40 17.80 1.27
CA LYS A 89 -6.92 19.17 1.35
C LYS A 89 -5.59 19.20 2.10
N HIS A 90 -4.53 19.46 1.35
CA HIS A 90 -3.18 19.76 1.80
C HIS A 90 -2.48 18.61 2.52
N ASN A 91 -1.60 17.95 1.78
CA ASN A 91 -0.40 17.29 2.29
C ASN A 91 -0.61 16.02 3.15
N ALA A 92 0.44 15.24 3.16
CA ALA A 92 0.66 14.14 4.08
C ALA A 92 1.34 14.72 5.34
N TYR A 93 1.04 14.18 6.51
CA TYR A 93 1.54 14.69 7.78
C TYR A 93 2.33 13.63 8.54
N ALA A 94 3.51 13.97 9.04
CA ALA A 94 4.28 13.12 9.94
C ALA A 94 4.52 13.86 11.26
N PHE A 95 4.46 13.14 12.38
CA PHE A 95 4.69 13.72 13.70
C PHE A 95 5.97 13.16 14.31
N ASN A 96 6.88 14.08 14.67
CA ASN A 96 8.15 13.77 15.32
C ASN A 96 8.98 12.70 14.57
N GLU A 97 9.19 12.94 13.28
CA GLU A 97 9.84 12.01 12.35
C GLU A 97 11.38 12.02 12.51
N PRO A 98 12.00 10.93 13.01
CA PRO A 98 13.45 10.82 13.10
C PRO A 98 14.13 10.78 11.73
N ASP A 99 13.47 10.25 10.69
CA ASP A 99 14.03 10.12 9.35
C ASP A 99 13.87 11.40 8.52
N PHE A 100 13.42 12.52 9.10
CA PHE A 100 13.19 13.77 8.38
C PHE A 100 14.41 14.22 7.55
N ASN A 101 15.60 14.10 8.14
CA ASN A 101 16.86 14.44 7.45
C ASN A 101 17.14 13.46 6.30
N ALA A 102 16.84 12.17 6.47
CA ALA A 102 17.04 11.17 5.42
C ALA A 102 16.05 11.39 4.25
N TRP A 103 14.80 11.74 4.55
CA TRP A 103 13.79 12.02 3.52
C TRP A 103 14.12 13.28 2.71
N THR A 104 14.53 14.37 3.38
CA THR A 104 14.91 15.62 2.71
C THR A 104 16.19 15.47 1.89
N GLN A 105 17.10 14.57 2.26
CA GLN A 105 18.30 14.26 1.47
C GLN A 105 18.04 13.28 0.33
N GLY A 106 17.23 12.24 0.56
CA GLY A 106 16.94 11.19 -0.41
C GLY A 106 15.96 11.61 -1.50
N VAL A 107 15.10 12.58 -1.21
CA VAL A 107 14.08 13.07 -2.13
C VAL A 107 14.00 14.61 -2.05
N PRO A 108 15.08 15.35 -2.35
CA PRO A 108 15.19 16.80 -2.09
C PRO A 108 14.16 17.65 -2.85
N GLN A 109 13.55 17.10 -3.91
CA GLN A 109 12.41 17.71 -4.59
C GLN A 109 11.16 17.79 -3.71
N LEU A 110 11.09 17.02 -2.63
CA LEU A 110 10.03 17.10 -1.64
C LEU A 110 10.36 18.23 -0.69
N ASN A 111 9.70 19.36 -0.89
CA ASN A 111 9.77 20.51 0.00
C ASN A 111 9.04 20.21 1.32
N VAL A 112 9.53 19.23 2.07
CA VAL A 112 8.98 18.84 3.38
C VAL A 112 9.34 19.94 4.38
N THR A 113 8.31 20.56 4.95
CA THR A 113 8.47 21.68 5.88
C THR A 113 7.83 21.35 7.22
N LYS A 114 8.16 22.13 8.26
CA LYS A 114 7.35 22.11 9.49
C LYS A 114 5.99 22.73 9.20
N LEU A 115 4.94 22.20 9.84
CA LEU A 115 3.57 22.66 9.64
C LEU A 115 3.39 24.12 10.03
N SER A 116 3.85 24.50 11.22
CA SER A 116 3.90 25.89 11.69
C SER A 116 4.81 26.02 12.91
N GLU A 117 5.10 27.27 13.32
CA GLU A 117 5.85 27.55 14.56
C GLU A 117 5.13 27.01 15.81
N ASN A 118 3.79 26.97 15.80
CA ASN A 118 2.98 26.43 16.89
C ASN A 118 2.96 24.89 16.93
N PHE A 119 3.33 24.24 15.82
CA PHE A 119 3.37 22.78 15.68
C PHE A 119 4.71 22.32 15.09
N PRO A 120 5.85 22.60 15.76
CA PRO A 120 7.18 22.44 15.17
C PRO A 120 7.59 20.98 14.97
N THR A 121 6.87 20.04 15.60
CA THR A 121 7.06 18.60 15.48
C THR A 121 6.19 17.96 14.39
N TRP A 122 5.22 18.69 13.85
CA TRP A 122 4.43 18.25 12.71
C TRP A 122 5.12 18.66 11.42
N LEU A 123 5.27 17.70 10.52
CA LEU A 123 5.79 17.90 9.18
C LEU A 123 4.66 17.94 8.18
N ASN A 124 4.82 18.82 7.22
CA ASN A 124 3.96 19.02 6.07
C ASN A 124 4.68 18.45 4.84
N ILE A 125 4.16 17.35 4.28
CA ILE A 125 4.76 16.63 3.16
C ILE A 125 3.93 16.89 1.90
N PRO A 126 4.47 17.63 0.91
CA PRO A 126 3.81 17.84 -0.37
C PRO A 126 3.46 16.53 -1.07
N PHE A 127 2.48 16.56 -1.98
CA PHE A 127 2.24 15.41 -2.84
C PHE A 127 3.50 15.03 -3.63
N PHE A 128 3.80 13.73 -3.66
CA PHE A 128 5.03 13.21 -4.22
C PHE A 128 4.82 11.97 -5.09
N GLY A 129 5.76 11.71 -5.99
CA GLY A 129 5.82 10.49 -6.79
C GLY A 129 7.27 10.06 -6.93
N PHE A 130 7.52 8.77 -6.91
CA PHE A 130 8.83 8.16 -7.11
C PHE A 130 8.66 6.84 -7.85
N SER A 131 9.70 6.37 -8.53
CA SER A 131 9.61 5.28 -9.51
C SER A 131 9.50 3.87 -8.88
N VAL A 132 8.87 3.72 -7.72
CA VAL A 132 8.56 2.39 -7.11
C VAL A 132 7.21 1.82 -7.57
N TYR A 133 6.71 2.36 -8.66
CA TYR A 133 5.50 1.89 -9.28
C TYR A 133 5.64 0.41 -9.70
N PRO A 134 4.61 -0.45 -9.60
CA PRO A 134 3.34 -0.34 -8.87
C PRO A 134 3.31 -0.80 -7.40
N SER A 135 4.44 -0.83 -6.67
CA SER A 135 4.44 -1.24 -5.26
C SER A 135 3.77 -0.24 -4.30
N GLY A 136 3.36 0.94 -4.79
CA GLY A 136 2.66 1.97 -4.05
C GLY A 136 2.15 3.11 -4.94
N LEU A 137 1.85 4.26 -4.33
CA LEU A 137 1.48 5.54 -4.98
C LEU A 137 0.14 5.60 -5.72
N PHE A 138 -0.61 4.50 -5.83
CA PHE A 138 -1.94 4.55 -6.41
C PHE A 138 -2.89 5.33 -5.47
N ARG A 139 -3.49 6.40 -5.98
CA ARG A 139 -4.34 7.33 -5.23
C ARG A 139 -5.78 7.17 -5.65
N MET A 140 -6.66 7.08 -4.66
CA MET A 140 -8.11 7.13 -4.84
C MET A 140 -8.81 7.42 -3.51
N SER A 141 -10.09 7.77 -3.56
CA SER A 141 -10.93 7.88 -2.37
C SER A 141 -11.29 6.51 -1.79
N ALA A 142 -11.66 6.45 -0.51
CA ALA A 142 -12.19 5.22 0.11
C ALA A 142 -13.46 4.73 -0.61
N ARG A 143 -14.27 5.64 -1.16
CA ARG A 143 -15.44 5.31 -1.97
C ARG A 143 -15.06 4.57 -3.25
N SER A 144 -14.04 5.04 -3.97
CA SER A 144 -13.53 4.37 -5.16
C SER A 144 -12.93 3.00 -4.80
N LEU A 145 -12.10 2.94 -3.75
CA LEU A 145 -11.48 1.69 -3.30
C LEU A 145 -12.52 0.66 -2.83
N SER A 146 -13.64 1.11 -2.26
CA SER A 146 -14.72 0.23 -1.84
C SER A 146 -15.33 -0.57 -2.99
N LYS A 147 -15.31 -0.05 -4.22
CA LYS A 147 -15.77 -0.79 -5.41
C LYS A 147 -14.86 -1.96 -5.74
N PHE A 148 -13.54 -1.76 -5.64
CA PHE A 148 -12.56 -2.83 -5.76
C PHE A 148 -12.71 -3.87 -4.65
N LEU A 149 -12.85 -3.42 -3.39
CA LEU A 149 -13.05 -4.34 -2.26
C LEU A 149 -14.36 -5.13 -2.38
N GLN A 150 -15.44 -4.49 -2.83
CA GLN A 150 -16.72 -5.16 -3.10
C GLN A 150 -16.59 -6.21 -4.20
N MET A 151 -15.84 -5.96 -5.27
CA MET A 151 -15.57 -6.98 -6.30
C MET A 151 -14.85 -8.20 -5.70
N PHE A 152 -13.83 -7.97 -4.87
CA PHE A 152 -13.11 -9.04 -4.19
C PHE A 152 -14.01 -9.84 -3.24
N MET A 153 -14.82 -9.15 -2.43
CA MET A 153 -15.75 -9.76 -1.48
C MET A 153 -16.84 -10.57 -2.19
N ASN A 154 -17.31 -10.10 -3.35
CA ASN A 154 -18.33 -10.75 -4.17
C ASN A 154 -17.74 -11.71 -5.21
N ASN A 155 -16.65 -12.41 -4.86
CA ASN A 155 -16.03 -13.45 -5.68
C ASN A 155 -15.76 -13.04 -7.14
N GLY A 156 -15.31 -11.80 -7.35
CA GLY A 156 -14.88 -11.31 -8.65
C GLY A 156 -16.00 -10.68 -9.48
N SER A 157 -17.22 -10.58 -8.92
CA SER A 157 -18.41 -10.09 -9.60
C SER A 157 -18.11 -8.85 -10.45
N ASN A 158 -18.56 -8.91 -11.72
CA ASN A 158 -18.42 -7.86 -12.73
C ASN A 158 -16.99 -7.58 -13.22
N LEU A 159 -16.00 -8.44 -12.91
CA LEU A 159 -14.63 -8.24 -13.40
C LEU A 159 -13.84 -9.52 -13.70
N ILE A 160 -13.73 -10.43 -12.72
CA ILE A 160 -12.92 -11.65 -12.83
C ILE A 160 -13.67 -12.87 -12.31
N SER A 161 -13.19 -14.07 -12.64
CA SER A 161 -13.86 -15.29 -12.22
C SER A 161 -13.76 -15.53 -10.70
N PRO A 162 -14.73 -16.22 -10.09
CA PRO A 162 -14.61 -16.70 -8.71
C PRO A 162 -13.36 -17.53 -8.45
N LYS A 163 -12.91 -18.30 -9.46
CA LYS A 163 -11.67 -19.09 -9.39
C LYS A 163 -10.45 -18.19 -9.21
N SER A 164 -10.39 -17.05 -9.90
CA SER A 164 -9.29 -16.08 -9.77
C SER A 164 -9.23 -15.48 -8.36
N ILE A 165 -10.38 -15.17 -7.75
CA ILE A 165 -10.43 -14.73 -6.35
C ILE A 165 -9.98 -15.83 -5.39
N ALA A 166 -10.42 -17.08 -5.62
CA ALA A 166 -9.97 -18.21 -4.83
C ALA A 166 -8.45 -18.38 -4.89
N GLU A 167 -7.85 -18.27 -6.08
CA GLU A 167 -6.40 -18.31 -6.29
C GLU A 167 -5.66 -17.20 -5.53
N MET A 168 -6.18 -15.95 -5.55
CA MET A 168 -5.60 -14.84 -4.77
C MET A 168 -5.57 -15.12 -3.26
N LYS A 169 -6.52 -15.91 -2.76
CA LYS A 169 -6.66 -16.27 -1.34
C LYS A 169 -5.81 -17.46 -0.91
N ILE A 170 -5.30 -18.27 -1.84
CA ILE A 170 -4.46 -19.44 -1.51
C ILE A 170 -3.22 -18.96 -0.79
N VAL A 171 -2.95 -19.52 0.40
CA VAL A 171 -1.70 -19.25 1.11
C VAL A 171 -0.55 -19.89 0.34
N VAL A 172 0.34 -19.05 -0.19
CA VAL A 172 1.53 -19.47 -0.94
C VAL A 172 2.80 -19.47 -0.08
N GLY A 173 2.74 -18.91 1.13
CA GLY A 173 3.81 -19.04 2.11
C GLY A 173 3.56 -18.27 3.40
N GLY A 174 4.19 -18.73 4.48
CA GLY A 174 4.26 -17.99 5.75
C GLY A 174 5.35 -16.92 5.64
N GLY A 175 5.03 -15.68 6.01
CA GLY A 175 6.02 -14.61 6.00
C GLY A 175 7.13 -14.86 7.00
N LEU A 176 8.38 -14.96 6.53
CA LEU A 176 9.55 -14.68 7.37
C LEU A 176 9.71 -13.16 7.49
N ILE A 177 8.69 -12.48 7.99
CA ILE A 177 8.86 -11.07 8.35
C ILE A 177 9.24 -11.09 9.83
N PRO A 178 10.46 -10.66 10.22
CA PRO A 178 10.57 -10.02 11.51
C PRO A 178 9.61 -8.84 11.39
N TYR A 179 8.46 -8.92 12.05
CA TYR A 179 7.55 -7.77 12.18
C TYR A 179 8.31 -6.74 13.00
N TYR A 180 9.26 -6.05 12.35
CA TYR A 180 9.59 -4.69 12.69
C TYR A 180 8.36 -3.91 12.30
N ASP A 181 7.39 -3.91 13.22
CA ASP A 181 6.79 -2.64 13.54
C ASP A 181 7.95 -1.64 13.68
N PRO A 182 8.06 -0.61 12.82
CA PRO A 182 9.11 0.37 12.95
C PRO A 182 9.09 1.07 14.33
N SER A 183 7.97 0.97 15.06
CA SER A 183 7.84 1.45 16.44
C SER A 183 8.30 0.45 17.52
N GLY A 184 8.65 -0.80 17.15
CA GLY A 184 9.02 -1.85 18.10
C GLY A 184 7.85 -2.39 18.94
N ILE A 185 6.60 -2.00 18.65
CA ILE A 185 5.45 -2.56 19.36
C ILE A 185 5.13 -3.94 18.81
N ALA A 186 5.25 -4.95 19.65
CA ALA A 186 4.66 -6.25 19.36
C ALA A 186 3.14 -6.07 19.17
N ASN A 187 2.62 -6.44 18.00
CA ASN A 187 1.17 -6.53 17.81
C ASN A 187 0.63 -7.60 18.78
N THR A 188 0.07 -7.14 19.90
CA THR A 188 -0.40 -8.03 20.97
C THR A 188 -1.72 -8.72 20.64
N SER A 189 -2.34 -8.43 19.50
CA SER A 189 -3.66 -8.95 19.12
C SER A 189 -3.60 -10.16 18.18
N VAL A 190 -2.42 -10.46 17.64
CA VAL A 190 -2.20 -11.54 16.66
C VAL A 190 -1.49 -12.75 17.27
N VAL A 191 -1.78 -13.95 16.73
CA VAL A 191 -1.28 -15.24 17.27
C VAL A 191 -0.04 -15.72 16.52
N ALA A 192 0.11 -15.32 15.27
CA ALA A 192 1.16 -15.81 14.39
C ALA A 192 1.56 -14.72 13.37
N PRO A 193 2.77 -14.82 12.78
CA PRO A 193 3.14 -14.01 11.63
C PRO A 193 2.10 -14.11 10.51
N PRO A 194 1.94 -13.05 9.69
CA PRO A 194 1.05 -13.09 8.55
C PRO A 194 1.40 -14.20 7.56
N SER A 195 0.38 -14.75 6.93
CA SER A 195 0.52 -15.65 5.79
C SER A 195 0.16 -14.93 4.49
N PHE A 196 0.89 -15.19 3.41
CA PHE A 196 0.70 -14.51 2.14
C PHE A 196 -0.10 -15.34 1.15
N GLY A 197 -1.10 -14.72 0.54
CA GLY A 197 -1.63 -15.11 -0.76
C GLY A 197 -0.98 -14.31 -1.90
N LEU A 198 -1.67 -14.11 -3.01
CA LEU A 198 -1.15 -13.31 -4.13
C LEU A 198 -1.36 -11.82 -3.88
N SER A 199 -0.38 -11.17 -3.26
CA SER A 199 -0.45 -9.76 -2.82
C SER A 199 -1.56 -9.48 -1.79
N TRP A 200 -2.06 -10.52 -1.12
CA TRP A 200 -2.99 -10.42 0.00
C TRP A 200 -2.38 -11.07 1.24
N THR A 201 -2.70 -10.53 2.39
CA THR A 201 -2.18 -11.00 3.67
C THR A 201 -3.30 -11.56 4.53
N TRP A 202 -3.16 -12.79 4.97
CA TRP A 202 -3.98 -13.42 5.99
C TRP A 202 -3.39 -13.17 7.38
N GLN A 203 -4.26 -12.78 8.32
CA GLN A 203 -3.90 -12.65 9.72
C GLN A 203 -4.91 -13.40 10.59
N THR A 204 -4.39 -14.04 11.64
CA THR A 204 -5.20 -14.74 12.66
C THR A 204 -5.08 -14.02 14.01
N LEU A 205 -6.22 -13.71 14.60
CA LEU A 205 -6.38 -13.06 15.90
C LEU A 205 -6.34 -14.07 17.04
N LYS A 206 -6.11 -13.58 18.27
CA LYS A 206 -6.07 -14.39 19.50
C LYS A 206 -7.33 -15.19 19.79
N ASP A 207 -8.48 -14.67 19.38
CA ASP A 207 -9.77 -15.33 19.52
C ASP A 207 -10.11 -16.30 18.37
N GLY A 208 -9.17 -16.53 17.44
CA GLY A 208 -9.31 -17.44 16.31
C GLY A 208 -9.96 -16.82 15.08
N ARG A 209 -10.47 -15.59 15.14
CA ARG A 209 -10.98 -14.89 13.95
C ARG A 209 -9.84 -14.61 12.97
N ARG A 210 -10.19 -14.60 11.68
CA ARG A 210 -9.26 -14.34 10.59
C ARG A 210 -9.74 -13.22 9.69
N TYR A 211 -8.79 -12.47 9.15
CA TYR A 211 -9.05 -11.50 8.10
C TYR A 211 -8.01 -11.60 7.00
N ILE A 212 -8.41 -11.14 5.82
CA ILE A 212 -7.56 -11.00 4.64
C ILE A 212 -7.53 -9.55 4.22
N GLY A 213 -6.36 -9.04 3.85
CA GLY A 213 -6.25 -7.66 3.42
C GLY A 213 -4.86 -7.25 3.00
N HIS A 214 -4.71 -5.95 2.81
CA HIS A 214 -3.43 -5.31 2.61
C HIS A 214 -3.43 -3.95 3.30
N SER A 215 -2.29 -3.60 3.88
CA SER A 215 -2.03 -2.27 4.42
C SER A 215 -0.83 -1.68 3.71
N GLY A 216 -0.69 -0.37 3.71
CA GLY A 216 0.48 0.26 3.13
C GLY A 216 0.77 1.60 3.77
N THR A 217 2.04 1.96 3.71
CA THR A 217 2.58 3.16 4.32
C THR A 217 3.44 3.88 3.30
N LEU A 218 3.34 5.21 3.31
CA LEU A 218 4.23 6.14 2.64
C LEU A 218 4.49 7.28 3.64
N PRO A 219 5.55 8.09 3.48
CA PRO A 219 5.76 9.29 4.29
C PRO A 219 4.47 10.10 4.47
N GLY A 220 3.95 10.15 5.70
CA GLY A 220 2.74 10.88 6.07
C GLY A 220 1.43 10.36 5.48
N ALA A 221 1.38 9.13 4.97
CA ALA A 221 0.14 8.53 4.49
C ALA A 221 0.07 7.05 4.80
N ARG A 222 -1.12 6.57 5.18
CA ARG A 222 -1.35 5.17 5.49
C ARG A 222 -2.72 4.70 5.06
N HIS A 223 -2.82 3.42 4.74
CA HIS A 223 -4.09 2.78 4.54
C HIS A 223 -4.16 1.38 5.12
N TRP A 224 -5.40 0.95 5.33
CA TRP A 224 -5.79 -0.44 5.55
C TRP A 224 -6.97 -0.74 4.66
N MET A 225 -6.93 -1.91 4.04
CA MET A 225 -8.02 -2.49 3.29
C MET A 225 -8.11 -3.95 3.70
N ILE A 226 -9.10 -4.28 4.51
CA ILE A 226 -9.23 -5.61 5.10
C ILE A 226 -10.67 -6.11 5.00
N VAL A 227 -10.81 -7.44 4.96
CA VAL A 227 -12.06 -8.16 4.84
C VAL A 227 -12.05 -9.30 5.86
N ASN A 228 -13.17 -9.52 6.54
CA ASN A 228 -13.30 -10.70 7.39
C ASN A 228 -13.30 -12.00 6.55
N GLU A 229 -12.95 -13.14 7.15
CA GLU A 229 -12.82 -14.41 6.43
C GLU A 229 -14.06 -14.82 5.62
N LYS A 230 -15.26 -14.45 6.12
CA LYS A 230 -16.55 -14.76 5.48
C LYS A 230 -16.90 -13.83 4.30
N ASN A 231 -16.10 -12.79 4.03
CA ASN A 231 -16.36 -11.75 3.03
C ASN A 231 -17.69 -10.99 3.23
N THR A 232 -18.17 -10.88 4.46
CA THR A 232 -19.42 -10.16 4.79
C THR A 232 -19.18 -8.72 5.20
N VAL A 233 -18.00 -8.42 5.75
CA VAL A 233 -17.61 -7.07 6.21
C VAL A 233 -16.23 -6.74 5.64
N GLY A 234 -16.15 -5.62 4.94
CA GLY A 234 -14.91 -5.02 4.45
C GLY A 234 -14.74 -3.63 5.04
N VAL A 235 -13.53 -3.31 5.48
CA VAL A 235 -13.19 -2.03 6.11
C VAL A 235 -12.03 -1.40 5.35
N ILE A 236 -12.18 -0.11 5.07
CA ILE A 236 -11.16 0.72 4.43
C ILE A 236 -10.92 1.93 5.32
N ILE A 237 -9.67 2.15 5.70
CA ILE A 237 -9.24 3.37 6.37
C ILE A 237 -8.11 3.97 5.54
N LEU A 238 -8.27 5.25 5.16
CA LEU A 238 -7.25 6.05 4.53
C LEU A 238 -6.91 7.20 5.49
N SER A 239 -5.62 7.40 5.75
CA SER A 239 -5.12 8.47 6.61
C SER A 239 -4.01 9.23 5.89
N ASN A 240 -4.05 10.55 5.97
CA ASN A 240 -2.96 11.45 5.57
C ASN A 240 -2.06 11.79 6.78
N GLY A 241 -1.96 10.87 7.75
CA GLY A 241 -1.06 10.95 8.88
C GLY A 241 -0.16 9.72 8.97
N ASP A 242 1.09 9.92 9.37
CA ASP A 242 2.01 8.83 9.63
C ASP A 242 1.79 8.22 11.02
N SER A 243 1.41 6.95 11.03
CA SER A 243 1.19 6.16 12.25
C SER A 243 2.17 5.02 12.40
N ASN A 244 3.22 4.98 11.58
CA ASN A 244 4.32 4.02 11.72
C ASN A 244 5.58 4.65 12.33
N VAL A 245 5.56 5.95 12.60
CA VAL A 245 6.66 6.67 13.27
C VAL A 245 6.70 6.30 14.75
N PRO A 246 7.88 6.13 15.36
CA PRO A 246 8.02 5.63 16.74
C PRO A 246 7.44 6.53 17.84
N SER A 247 6.83 7.68 17.54
CA SER A 247 6.24 8.53 18.57
C SER A 247 5.07 7.83 19.29
N ASP A 248 4.97 7.99 20.61
CA ASP A 248 3.87 7.40 21.42
C ASP A 248 2.48 7.71 20.83
N ARG A 249 2.31 8.92 20.30
CA ARG A 249 1.05 9.35 19.69
C ARG A 249 0.74 8.62 18.37
N SER A 250 1.74 8.40 17.53
CA SER A 250 1.59 7.62 16.29
C SER A 250 1.28 6.16 16.62
N GLN A 251 1.89 5.61 17.67
CA GLN A 251 1.62 4.27 18.18
C GLN A 251 0.20 4.12 18.74
N GLU A 252 -0.30 5.09 19.51
CA GLU A 252 -1.69 5.11 19.99
C GLU A 252 -2.68 5.16 18.85
N TYR A 253 -2.44 6.03 17.86
CA TYR A 253 -3.30 6.14 16.68
C TYR A 253 -3.29 4.85 15.85
N TYR A 254 -2.12 4.21 15.70
CA TYR A 254 -2.02 2.90 15.05
C TYR A 254 -2.91 1.85 15.75
N LYS A 255 -2.76 1.71 17.06
CA LYS A 255 -3.56 0.79 17.88
C LYS A 255 -5.05 1.11 17.81
N LEU A 256 -5.42 2.40 17.79
CA LEU A 256 -6.81 2.81 17.63
C LEU A 256 -7.38 2.34 16.29
N LEU A 257 -6.67 2.57 15.19
CA LEU A 257 -7.12 2.12 13.88
C LEU A 257 -7.21 0.60 13.81
N GLU A 258 -6.24 -0.12 14.36
CA GLU A 258 -6.30 -1.58 14.49
C GLU A 258 -7.53 -2.02 15.29
N ASN A 259 -7.76 -1.45 16.47
CA ASN A 259 -8.90 -1.82 17.32
C ASN A 259 -10.25 -1.58 16.63
N ILE A 260 -10.39 -0.46 15.90
CA ILE A 260 -11.61 -0.18 15.09
C ILE A 260 -11.83 -1.31 14.07
N HIS A 261 -10.78 -1.70 13.36
CA HIS A 261 -10.86 -2.79 12.39
C HIS A 261 -11.30 -4.12 13.04
N LEU A 262 -10.69 -4.48 14.16
CA LEU A 262 -10.96 -5.76 14.84
C LEU A 262 -12.37 -5.79 15.47
N ALA A 263 -12.86 -4.66 15.97
CA ALA A 263 -14.20 -4.54 16.52
C ALA A 263 -15.29 -4.68 15.45
N LEU A 264 -15.01 -4.33 14.18
CA LEU A 264 -15.98 -4.44 13.09
C LEU A 264 -16.09 -5.86 12.51
N PHE A 265 -15.23 -6.79 12.93
CA PHE A 265 -15.21 -8.18 12.48
C PHE A 265 -15.87 -9.16 13.46
N GLU A 266 -16.85 -8.69 14.22
CA GLU A 266 -17.75 -9.57 15.02
C GLU A 266 -18.57 -10.52 14.12
#